data_AF-A0A9W9TX63-F1
#
_entry.id   AF-A0A9W9TX63-F1
#
_cell.length_a   1.000
_cell.length_b   1.000
_cell.length_c   1.000
_cell.angle_alpha   90.00
_cell.angle_beta   90.00
_cell.angle_gamma   90.00
#
_symmetry.space_group_name_H-M   'P 1'
#
loop_
_entity.id
_entity.type
_entity.pdbx_description
1 polymer ?
#
loop_
_entity_poly.entity_id
_entity_poly.type
_entity_poly.pdbx_seq_one_letter_code
_entity_poly.pdbx_strand_id
1 'polypeptide(L)'
;MAVPISSPSPRLDRFQKAMESVYGSFSSIDDPKTWTPPANSGGHRGRYLWTDAFGVINLLTMHAEYSKAGTSPGDDRYLQLARQLIETVHDVLGRTRDGSARLPGATEANPLGGGLRIGKTDEHGSDCDGQYHHYLTLWMFALNRMARASRNMQYNRLAVELARAIHPKFFRDRTSDRPRMVWKMSMDLSVPLVSSEGNLDPIDGFVTFRILQATAREAKDGEFLVEEIADYKRVMARKGEHFVSDDTLDLGMTLWTAHWFADKEDWASNLATRCFEQLYDLFEINRHLARNIKYRLAFREFGTCVGAQCQAQQTTDKERAVDYKTWSDAIITDWDPYMQLTISEDLTPQGLRPITRVMYAAALMPGALKPIADH
;
A
#
# COMPACT_ATOMS: atom_id res chain seq x y z
N MET A 1 -32.64 -11.28 -5.63
CA MET A 1 -31.66 -12.39 -5.72
C MET A 1 -30.49 -11.89 -6.54
N ALA A 2 -29.39 -11.52 -5.88
CA ALA A 2 -28.16 -11.12 -6.57
C ALA A 2 -27.60 -12.35 -7.31
N VAL A 3 -27.33 -12.20 -8.60
CA VAL A 3 -26.68 -13.25 -9.39
C VAL A 3 -25.26 -13.43 -8.81
N PRO A 4 -24.83 -14.66 -8.48
CA PRO A 4 -23.48 -14.87 -7.97
C PRO A 4 -22.48 -14.44 -9.05
N ILE A 5 -21.63 -13.47 -8.74
CA ILE A 5 -20.52 -13.07 -9.61
C ILE A 5 -19.54 -14.25 -9.63
N SER A 6 -19.63 -15.10 -10.64
CA SER A 6 -18.61 -16.12 -10.89
C SER A 6 -17.36 -15.42 -11.43
N SER A 7 -16.22 -15.61 -10.76
CA SER A 7 -14.95 -15.07 -11.23
C SER A 7 -14.56 -15.65 -12.60
N PRO A 8 -13.99 -14.85 -13.51
CA PRO A 8 -13.52 -15.30 -14.82
C PRO A 8 -12.24 -16.16 -14.78
N SER A 9 -11.51 -16.25 -13.65
CA SER A 9 -10.33 -17.14 -13.54
C SER A 9 -10.07 -17.68 -12.12
N PRO A 10 -9.39 -18.85 -11.99
CA PRO A 10 -9.00 -19.42 -10.69
C PRO A 10 -8.11 -18.50 -9.82
N ARG A 11 -7.41 -17.54 -10.45
CA ARG A 11 -6.57 -16.56 -9.75
C ARG A 11 -7.41 -15.43 -9.17
N LEU A 12 -8.39 -14.93 -9.92
CA LEU A 12 -9.34 -13.91 -9.43
C LEU A 12 -10.34 -14.49 -8.41
N ASP A 13 -10.66 -15.78 -8.46
CA ASP A 13 -11.44 -16.45 -7.40
C ASP A 13 -10.70 -16.43 -6.06
N ARG A 14 -9.42 -16.82 -6.05
CA ARG A 14 -8.59 -16.82 -4.83
C ARG A 14 -8.39 -15.40 -4.31
N PHE A 15 -8.20 -14.44 -5.22
CA PHE A 15 -8.13 -13.02 -4.89
C PHE A 15 -9.39 -12.55 -4.17
N GLN A 16 -10.57 -12.81 -4.75
CA GLN A 16 -11.84 -12.42 -4.16
C GLN A 16 -12.05 -13.08 -2.80
N LYS A 17 -11.82 -14.40 -2.68
CA LYS A 17 -11.93 -15.11 -1.40
C LYS A 17 -11.03 -14.52 -0.32
N ALA A 18 -9.80 -14.15 -0.67
CA ALA A 18 -8.89 -13.50 0.26
C ALA A 18 -9.43 -12.14 0.73
N MET A 19 -9.96 -11.33 -0.19
CA MET A 19 -10.58 -10.05 0.13
C MET A 19 -11.85 -10.19 0.97
N GLU A 20 -12.74 -11.13 0.62
CA GLU A 20 -13.99 -11.40 1.35
C GLU A 20 -13.75 -11.94 2.76
N SER A 21 -12.61 -12.62 2.99
CA SER A 21 -12.22 -13.06 4.34
C SER A 21 -11.93 -11.90 5.29
N VAL A 22 -11.62 -10.71 4.76
CA VAL A 22 -11.40 -9.48 5.53
C VAL A 22 -12.63 -8.59 5.47
N TYR A 23 -13.20 -8.37 4.29
CA TYR A 23 -14.23 -7.35 4.05
C TYR A 23 -15.66 -7.92 3.99
N GLY A 24 -15.83 -9.22 4.29
CA GLY A 24 -17.13 -9.89 4.21
C GLY A 24 -17.50 -10.28 2.78
N SER A 25 -18.57 -11.07 2.63
CA SER A 25 -19.02 -11.52 1.31
C SER A 25 -19.50 -10.35 0.47
N PHE A 26 -18.92 -10.16 -0.72
CA PHE A 26 -19.32 -9.07 -1.62
C PHE A 26 -20.60 -9.38 -2.37
N SER A 27 -20.89 -10.67 -2.59
CA SER A 27 -22.11 -11.12 -3.27
C SER A 27 -23.37 -11.00 -2.41
N SER A 28 -23.23 -10.91 -1.08
CA SER A 28 -24.35 -10.67 -0.15
C SER A 28 -24.69 -9.20 0.03
N ILE A 29 -23.97 -8.28 -0.64
CA ILE A 29 -24.21 -6.83 -0.53
C ILE A 29 -25.26 -6.43 -1.55
N ASP A 30 -26.44 -6.07 -1.06
CA ASP A 30 -27.55 -5.63 -1.90
C ASP A 30 -27.27 -4.25 -2.55
N ASP A 31 -26.89 -3.25 -1.75
CA ASP A 31 -26.48 -1.92 -2.22
C ASP A 31 -25.03 -1.60 -1.77
N PRO A 32 -24.07 -1.57 -2.70
CA PRO A 32 -22.68 -1.21 -2.42
C PRO A 32 -22.49 0.20 -1.83
N LYS A 33 -23.44 1.11 -2.03
CA LYS A 33 -23.36 2.50 -1.53
C LYS A 33 -23.71 2.61 -0.05
N THR A 34 -24.40 1.62 0.52
CA THR A 34 -24.72 1.56 1.94
C THR A 34 -23.86 0.55 2.70
N TRP A 35 -22.89 -0.07 2.01
CA TRP A 35 -22.02 -1.07 2.63
C TRP A 35 -21.10 -0.42 3.66
N THR A 36 -21.17 -0.90 4.90
CA THR A 36 -20.17 -0.59 5.92
C THR A 36 -19.16 -1.73 5.97
N PRO A 37 -17.86 -1.48 5.74
CA PRO A 37 -16.85 -2.54 5.83
C PRO A 37 -16.82 -3.13 7.25
N PRO A 38 -16.77 -4.46 7.40
CA PRO A 38 -16.70 -5.08 8.72
C PRO A 38 -15.42 -4.68 9.47
N ALA A 39 -15.43 -4.78 10.79
CA ALA A 39 -14.33 -4.38 11.67
C ALA A 39 -13.17 -5.40 11.72
N ASN A 40 -12.84 -6.00 10.57
CA ASN A 40 -11.96 -7.16 10.47
C ASN A 40 -10.60 -6.84 9.82
N SER A 41 -10.31 -5.57 9.47
CA SER A 41 -9.00 -5.14 8.96
C SER A 41 -7.89 -5.20 10.02
N GLY A 42 -8.23 -5.56 11.26
CA GLY A 42 -7.34 -5.51 12.42
C GLY A 42 -7.29 -4.11 13.04
N GLY A 43 -6.51 -3.96 14.10
CA GLY A 43 -6.28 -2.66 14.74
C GLY A 43 -7.46 -2.11 15.55
N HIS A 44 -7.25 -0.93 16.11
CA HIS A 44 -8.19 -0.21 16.95
C HIS A 44 -9.46 0.17 16.16
N ARG A 45 -10.63 -0.23 16.68
CA ARG A 45 -11.95 -0.11 16.00
C ARG A 45 -12.01 -0.82 14.64
N GLY A 46 -11.19 -1.87 14.46
CA GLY A 46 -11.24 -2.74 13.29
C GLY A 46 -10.73 -2.11 12.00
N ARG A 47 -9.87 -1.09 12.11
CA ARG A 47 -9.17 -0.47 10.99
C ARG A 47 -7.68 -0.43 11.23
N TYR A 48 -6.92 -0.74 10.19
CA TYR A 48 -5.47 -0.71 10.20
C TYR A 48 -5.00 -0.17 8.84
N LEU A 49 -4.33 0.98 8.86
CA LEU A 49 -4.18 1.82 7.67
C LEU A 49 -3.51 1.11 6.49
N TRP A 50 -2.47 0.30 6.75
CA TRP A 50 -1.82 -0.50 5.70
C TRP A 50 -2.76 -1.52 5.08
N THR A 51 -3.51 -2.25 5.91
CA THR A 51 -4.46 -3.27 5.45
C THR A 51 -5.57 -2.66 4.62
N ASP A 52 -6.10 -1.52 5.06
CA ASP A 52 -7.16 -0.82 4.35
C ASP A 52 -6.65 -0.14 3.07
N ALA A 53 -5.40 0.34 3.03
CA ALA A 53 -4.79 0.87 1.81
C ALA A 53 -4.71 -0.20 0.71
N PHE A 54 -4.18 -1.38 1.04
CA PHE A 54 -4.24 -2.54 0.14
C PHE A 54 -5.68 -2.96 -0.15
N GLY A 55 -6.59 -2.82 0.82
CA GLY A 55 -8.02 -3.06 0.64
C GLY A 55 -8.61 -2.26 -0.52
N VAL A 56 -8.41 -0.95 -0.49
CA VAL A 56 -8.84 -0.02 -1.55
C VAL A 56 -8.19 -0.40 -2.88
N ILE A 57 -6.87 -0.54 -2.91
CA ILE A 57 -6.11 -0.90 -4.12
C ILE A 57 -6.64 -2.20 -4.74
N ASN A 58 -6.90 -3.21 -3.90
CA ASN A 58 -7.38 -4.52 -4.34
C ASN A 58 -8.83 -4.46 -4.85
N LEU A 59 -9.72 -3.68 -4.23
CA LEU A 59 -11.07 -3.45 -4.73
C LEU A 59 -11.04 -2.75 -6.10
N LEU A 60 -10.13 -1.81 -6.33
CA LEU A 60 -9.92 -1.19 -7.63
C LEU A 60 -9.38 -2.17 -8.67
N THR A 61 -8.47 -3.06 -8.27
CA THR A 61 -8.03 -4.17 -9.13
C THR A 61 -9.20 -5.06 -9.54
N MET A 62 -10.06 -5.47 -8.58
CA MET A 62 -11.25 -6.27 -8.88
C MET A 62 -12.20 -5.54 -9.83
N HIS A 63 -12.44 -4.24 -9.62
CA HIS A 63 -13.27 -3.43 -10.51
C HIS A 63 -12.74 -3.50 -11.96
N ALA A 64 -11.44 -3.31 -12.15
CA ALA A 64 -10.82 -3.36 -13.46
C ALA A 64 -10.90 -4.76 -14.10
N GLU A 65 -10.61 -5.82 -13.35
CA GLU A 65 -10.61 -7.19 -13.88
C GLU A 65 -12.03 -7.69 -14.23
N TYR A 66 -13.03 -7.39 -13.39
CA TYR A 66 -14.42 -7.74 -13.70
C TYR A 66 -14.97 -6.93 -14.87
N SER A 67 -14.61 -5.64 -14.99
CA SER A 67 -14.97 -4.82 -16.15
C SER A 67 -14.42 -5.39 -17.46
N LYS A 68 -13.18 -5.91 -17.46
CA LYS A 68 -12.58 -6.57 -18.64
C LYS A 68 -13.28 -7.89 -18.99
N ALA A 69 -13.74 -8.64 -17.99
CA ALA A 69 -14.37 -9.93 -18.17
C ALA A 69 -15.82 -9.86 -18.70
N GLY A 70 -16.34 -8.66 -18.97
CA GLY A 70 -17.67 -8.48 -19.54
C GLY A 70 -18.80 -8.73 -18.56
N THR A 71 -18.55 -8.69 -17.25
CA THR A 71 -19.64 -8.57 -16.27
C THR A 71 -20.45 -7.33 -16.59
N SER A 72 -21.77 -7.37 -16.37
CA SER A 72 -22.76 -6.39 -16.84
C SER A 72 -22.20 -4.96 -17.01
N PRO A 73 -22.23 -4.39 -18.24
CA PRO A 73 -21.74 -3.05 -18.49
C PRO A 73 -22.31 -2.04 -17.47
N GLY A 74 -21.43 -1.37 -16.71
CA GLY A 74 -21.82 -0.40 -15.70
C GLY A 74 -21.90 -0.93 -14.25
N ASP A 75 -21.50 -2.18 -13.97
CA ASP A 75 -21.37 -2.67 -12.59
C ASP A 75 -20.15 -2.02 -11.89
N ASP A 76 -20.39 -0.93 -11.19
CA ASP A 76 -19.39 -0.18 -10.42
C ASP A 76 -19.27 -0.65 -8.97
N ARG A 77 -19.81 -1.83 -8.60
CA ARG A 77 -19.85 -2.32 -7.21
C ARG A 77 -18.52 -2.18 -6.50
N TYR A 78 -17.44 -2.76 -7.04
CA TYR A 78 -16.15 -2.74 -6.36
C TYR A 78 -15.56 -1.33 -6.25
N LEU A 79 -15.89 -0.44 -7.19
CA LEU A 79 -15.54 0.99 -7.11
C LEU A 79 -16.30 1.68 -5.97
N GLN A 80 -17.59 1.35 -5.77
CA GLN A 80 -18.39 1.86 -4.66
C GLN A 80 -17.94 1.29 -3.32
N LEU A 81 -17.58 0.01 -3.25
CA LEU A 81 -16.99 -0.58 -2.05
C LEU A 81 -15.66 0.11 -1.70
N ALA A 82 -14.80 0.40 -2.68
CA ALA A 82 -13.57 1.15 -2.45
C ALA A 82 -13.85 2.55 -1.88
N ARG A 83 -14.88 3.24 -2.39
CA ARG A 83 -15.34 4.53 -1.84
C ARG A 83 -15.78 4.41 -0.38
N GLN A 84 -16.65 3.44 -0.06
CA GLN A 84 -17.15 3.23 1.30
C GLN A 84 -16.02 2.89 2.28
N LEU A 85 -15.02 2.12 1.83
CA LEU A 85 -13.83 1.83 2.63
C LEU A 85 -13.00 3.10 2.90
N ILE A 86 -12.79 3.95 1.89
CA ILE A 86 -12.11 5.25 2.04
C ILE A 86 -12.82 6.13 3.07
N GLU A 87 -14.14 6.31 2.93
CA GLU A 87 -14.96 7.11 3.84
C GLU A 87 -14.85 6.57 5.28
N THR A 88 -14.97 5.26 5.45
CA THR A 88 -14.87 4.64 6.77
C THR A 88 -13.47 4.79 7.38
N VAL A 89 -12.41 4.71 6.58
CA VAL A 89 -11.04 4.96 7.08
C VAL A 89 -10.88 6.41 7.53
N HIS A 90 -11.41 7.38 6.77
CA HIS A 90 -11.33 8.79 7.14
C HIS A 90 -12.11 9.08 8.44
N ASP A 91 -13.25 8.42 8.64
CA ASP A 91 -14.06 8.59 9.85
C ASP A 91 -13.55 7.84 11.06
N VAL A 92 -12.83 6.73 10.89
CA VAL A 92 -12.24 5.99 12.01
C VAL A 92 -10.82 6.48 12.31
N LEU A 93 -9.93 6.44 11.33
CA LEU A 93 -8.50 6.74 11.50
C LEU A 93 -8.16 8.23 11.37
N GLY A 94 -9.04 9.04 10.77
CA GLY A 94 -8.93 10.51 10.75
C GLY A 94 -9.53 11.21 11.97
N ARG A 95 -9.94 10.44 12.99
CA ARG A 95 -10.48 10.94 14.25
C ARG A 95 -9.62 10.51 15.45
N THR A 96 -9.83 11.18 16.58
CA THR A 96 -9.32 10.76 17.89
C THR A 96 -9.76 9.33 18.21
N ARG A 97 -9.08 8.64 19.14
CA ARG A 97 -9.35 7.21 19.43
C ARG A 97 -10.79 6.99 19.89
N ASP A 98 -11.30 7.85 20.77
CA ASP A 98 -12.71 7.86 21.19
C ASP A 98 -13.70 8.20 20.05
N GLY A 99 -13.21 8.76 18.93
CA GLY A 99 -13.99 9.19 17.77
C GLY A 99 -14.72 10.52 17.97
N SER A 100 -14.46 11.23 19.07
CA SER A 100 -15.19 12.45 19.42
C SER A 100 -14.85 13.64 18.52
N ALA A 101 -13.62 13.69 17.97
CA ALA A 101 -13.16 14.80 17.14
C ALA A 101 -12.30 14.33 15.96
N ARG A 102 -12.19 15.16 14.91
CA ARG A 102 -11.16 15.02 13.87
C ARG A 102 -9.78 15.20 14.50
N LEU A 103 -8.74 14.62 13.88
CA LEU A 103 -7.36 14.83 14.34
C LEU A 103 -6.97 16.32 14.26
N PRO A 104 -6.08 16.81 15.16
CA PRO A 104 -5.65 18.22 15.14
C PRO A 104 -5.14 18.66 13.76
N GLY A 105 -5.68 19.77 13.24
CA GLY A 105 -5.39 20.28 11.90
C GLY A 105 -6.39 19.85 10.82
N ALA A 106 -7.21 18.83 11.06
CA ALA A 106 -8.30 18.43 10.16
C ALA A 106 -9.59 19.22 10.43
N THR A 107 -10.40 19.36 9.38
CA THR A 107 -11.75 19.94 9.41
C THR A 107 -12.69 19.05 8.60
N GLU A 108 -13.99 19.29 8.61
CA GLU A 108 -14.90 18.52 7.74
C GLU A 108 -14.66 18.81 6.24
N ALA A 109 -14.17 20.01 5.88
CA ALA A 109 -13.81 20.35 4.50
C ALA A 109 -12.43 19.81 4.08
N ASN A 110 -11.53 19.59 5.04
CA ASN A 110 -10.22 18.96 4.84
C ASN A 110 -10.03 17.88 5.91
N PRO A 111 -10.64 16.70 5.75
CA PRO A 111 -10.65 15.65 6.77
C PRO A 111 -9.27 15.02 7.00
N LEU A 112 -8.33 15.22 6.09
CA LEU A 112 -6.97 14.66 6.15
C LEU A 112 -5.92 15.68 6.62
N GLY A 113 -6.33 16.89 7.00
CA GLY A 113 -5.44 17.98 7.44
C GLY A 113 -4.67 17.69 8.73
N GLY A 114 -5.06 16.67 9.49
CA GLY A 114 -4.36 16.17 10.67
C GLY A 114 -3.64 14.84 10.45
N GLY A 115 -3.59 14.35 9.21
CA GLY A 115 -3.08 13.02 8.91
C GLY A 115 -4.09 11.90 9.17
N LEU A 116 -3.58 10.68 9.33
CA LEU A 116 -4.38 9.49 9.67
C LEU A 116 -3.61 8.64 10.69
N ARG A 117 -4.32 8.15 11.70
CA ARG A 117 -3.76 7.16 12.63
C ARG A 117 -3.45 5.85 11.91
N ILE A 118 -2.44 5.13 12.38
CA ILE A 118 -2.09 3.79 11.91
C ILE A 118 -3.18 2.78 12.30
N GLY A 119 -3.80 2.97 13.46
CA GLY A 119 -4.82 2.10 14.01
C GLY A 119 -4.27 1.02 14.94
N LYS A 120 -3.16 1.25 15.65
CA LYS A 120 -2.69 0.28 16.65
C LYS A 120 -3.57 0.26 17.90
N THR A 121 -3.71 -0.92 18.50
CA THR A 121 -4.57 -1.12 19.69
C THR A 121 -4.02 -0.39 20.90
N ASP A 122 -2.71 -0.40 21.10
CA ASP A 122 -2.06 0.27 22.22
C ASP A 122 -2.02 1.78 22.03
N GLU A 123 -2.33 2.55 23.06
CA GLU A 123 -2.33 4.02 23.02
C GLU A 123 -0.97 4.63 23.39
N HIS A 124 -0.18 3.93 24.21
CA HIS A 124 1.08 4.41 24.76
C HIS A 124 2.23 3.42 24.52
N GLY A 125 3.46 3.94 24.47
CA GLY A 125 4.69 3.17 24.19
C GLY A 125 5.29 3.50 22.83
N SER A 126 6.47 2.94 22.53
CA SER A 126 7.13 3.17 21.24
C SER A 126 6.35 2.55 20.06
N ASP A 127 5.67 1.42 20.32
CA ASP A 127 4.88 0.71 19.33
C ASP A 127 3.38 1.06 19.34
N CYS A 128 2.99 2.14 20.01
CA CYS A 128 1.59 2.54 20.10
C CYS A 128 1.00 3.08 18.80
N ASP A 129 -0.28 3.46 18.85
CA ASP A 129 -0.90 4.20 17.78
C ASP A 129 -0.22 5.56 17.54
N GLY A 130 -0.33 6.04 16.31
CA GLY A 130 0.44 7.20 15.86
C GLY A 130 0.28 7.36 14.36
N GLN A 131 1.28 7.95 13.72
CA GLN A 131 1.31 8.07 12.27
C GLN A 131 2.67 7.60 11.73
N TYR A 132 2.67 6.65 10.78
CA TYR A 132 3.86 6.20 10.05
C TYR A 132 3.87 6.86 8.69
N HIS A 133 5.03 7.38 8.29
CA HIS A 133 5.17 8.07 7.01
C HIS A 133 4.82 7.16 5.82
N HIS A 134 5.44 5.98 5.72
CA HIS A 134 5.20 5.03 4.63
C HIS A 134 3.77 4.46 4.59
N TYR A 135 3.03 4.44 5.71
CA TYR A 135 1.61 4.04 5.71
C TYR A 135 0.75 5.15 5.09
N LEU A 136 1.07 6.40 5.41
CA LEU A 136 0.39 7.56 4.85
C LEU A 136 0.67 7.71 3.36
N THR A 137 1.90 7.48 2.90
CA THR A 137 2.22 7.50 1.46
C THR A 137 1.51 6.39 0.69
N LEU A 138 1.42 5.17 1.25
CA LEU A 138 0.64 4.09 0.64
C LEU A 138 -0.86 4.45 0.57
N TRP A 139 -1.40 5.11 1.59
CA TRP A 139 -2.78 5.60 1.55
C TRP A 139 -2.99 6.71 0.52
N MET A 140 -2.07 7.68 0.42
CA MET A 140 -2.08 8.70 -0.64
C MET A 140 -2.07 8.06 -2.02
N PHE A 141 -1.25 7.02 -2.21
CA PHE A 141 -1.23 6.25 -3.44
C PHE A 141 -2.59 5.59 -3.71
N ALA A 142 -3.21 4.94 -2.72
CA ALA A 142 -4.54 4.35 -2.86
C ALA A 142 -5.61 5.38 -3.28
N LEU A 143 -5.59 6.58 -2.68
CA LEU A 143 -6.48 7.69 -3.07
C LEU A 143 -6.22 8.15 -4.52
N ASN A 144 -4.97 8.25 -4.93
CA ASN A 144 -4.63 8.56 -6.32
C ASN A 144 -5.12 7.48 -7.30
N ARG A 145 -5.01 6.20 -6.94
CA ARG A 145 -5.59 5.10 -7.75
C ARG A 145 -7.11 5.20 -7.83
N MET A 146 -7.78 5.55 -6.73
CA MET A 146 -9.22 5.82 -6.74
C MET A 146 -9.57 6.99 -7.66
N ALA A 147 -8.77 8.06 -7.67
CA ALA A 147 -8.97 9.19 -8.59
C ALA A 147 -8.94 8.75 -10.06
N ARG A 148 -7.93 7.94 -10.43
CA ARG A 148 -7.78 7.42 -11.78
C ARG A 148 -8.93 6.47 -12.17
N ALA A 149 -9.27 5.52 -11.31
CA ALA A 149 -10.30 4.51 -11.58
C ALA A 149 -11.71 5.13 -11.68
N SER A 150 -12.04 6.07 -10.78
CA SER A 150 -13.36 6.73 -10.76
C SER A 150 -13.46 7.96 -11.66
N ARG A 151 -12.34 8.42 -12.23
CA ARG A 151 -12.20 9.72 -12.92
C ARG A 151 -12.62 10.92 -12.06
N ASN A 152 -12.62 10.76 -10.74
CA ASN A 152 -12.91 11.84 -9.80
C ASN A 152 -11.62 12.34 -9.16
N MET A 153 -11.10 13.47 -9.64
CA MET A 153 -9.83 14.05 -9.17
C MET A 153 -9.87 14.54 -7.73
N GLN A 154 -11.04 14.62 -7.08
CA GLN A 154 -11.14 14.96 -5.67
C GLN A 154 -10.33 14.00 -4.78
N TYR A 155 -10.22 12.71 -5.14
CA TYR A 155 -9.40 11.78 -4.38
C TYR A 155 -7.90 12.10 -4.48
N ASN A 156 -7.41 12.58 -5.63
CA ASN A 156 -6.03 13.05 -5.73
C ASN A 156 -5.81 14.34 -4.93
N ARG A 157 -6.80 15.24 -4.90
CA ARG A 157 -6.73 16.46 -4.06
C ARG A 157 -6.65 16.11 -2.57
N LEU A 158 -7.47 15.16 -2.10
CA LEU A 158 -7.36 14.63 -0.73
C LEU A 158 -5.97 14.05 -0.45
N ALA A 159 -5.39 13.30 -1.40
CA ALA A 159 -4.02 12.80 -1.25
C ALA A 159 -2.98 13.92 -1.14
N VAL A 160 -3.12 14.99 -1.94
CA VAL A 160 -2.26 16.19 -1.88
C VAL A 160 -2.45 16.95 -0.56
N GLU A 161 -3.68 17.08 -0.06
CA GLU A 161 -3.97 17.69 1.25
C GLU A 161 -3.30 16.92 2.38
N LEU A 162 -3.41 15.58 2.36
CA LEU A 162 -2.72 14.71 3.30
C LEU A 162 -1.20 14.87 3.21
N ALA A 163 -0.64 14.90 2.00
CA ALA A 163 0.78 15.09 1.76
C ALA A 163 1.30 16.40 2.37
N ARG A 164 0.60 17.52 2.13
CA ARG A 164 0.96 18.84 2.66
C ARG A 164 0.82 18.93 4.18
N ALA A 165 -0.19 18.27 4.75
CA ALA A 165 -0.43 18.27 6.18
C ALA A 165 0.71 17.56 6.95
N ILE A 166 1.13 16.39 6.47
CA ILE A 166 2.06 15.54 7.21
C ILE A 166 3.52 15.87 6.92
N HIS A 167 3.86 16.29 5.70
CA HIS A 167 5.26 16.56 5.30
C HIS A 167 6.06 17.43 6.29
N PRO A 168 5.62 18.64 6.71
CA PRO A 168 6.39 19.46 7.65
C PRO A 168 6.57 18.82 9.04
N LYS A 169 5.76 17.82 9.40
CA LYS A 169 5.80 17.14 10.70
C LYS A 169 6.82 16.01 10.73
N PHE A 170 6.99 15.33 9.58
CA PHE A 170 7.92 14.21 9.43
C PHE A 170 9.36 14.64 9.08
N PHE A 171 9.59 15.93 8.77
CA PHE A 171 10.92 16.45 8.43
C PHE A 171 11.57 17.23 9.59
N ARG A 172 12.87 17.03 9.75
CA ARG A 172 13.76 17.75 10.68
C ARG A 172 14.81 18.52 9.89
N ASP A 173 15.14 19.71 10.39
CA ASP A 173 16.11 20.64 9.78
C ASP A 173 15.83 20.86 8.28
N ARG A 174 14.54 21.02 7.94
CA ARG A 174 14.02 21.04 6.57
C ARG A 174 14.69 22.10 5.69
N THR A 175 14.98 23.26 6.26
CA THR A 175 15.62 24.39 5.58
C THR A 175 17.13 24.22 5.40
N SER A 176 17.73 23.14 5.93
CA SER A 176 19.13 22.82 5.69
C SER A 176 19.32 22.06 4.37
N ASP A 177 20.57 21.99 3.92
CA ASP A 177 20.96 21.14 2.77
C ASP A 177 20.93 19.65 3.09
N ARG A 178 20.79 19.28 4.36
CA ARG A 178 20.88 17.90 4.86
C ARG A 178 19.66 17.55 5.72
N PRO A 179 18.43 17.72 5.21
CA PRO A 179 17.23 17.42 5.98
C PRO A 179 17.18 15.94 6.35
N ARG A 180 16.49 15.66 7.45
CA ARG A 180 16.26 14.31 7.96
C ARG A 180 14.77 14.06 8.09
N MET A 181 14.41 12.79 8.12
CA MET A 181 13.04 12.36 8.41
C MET A 181 12.98 11.68 9.77
N VAL A 182 11.78 11.57 10.31
CA VAL A 182 11.48 10.69 11.44
C VAL A 182 10.53 9.60 10.97
N TRP A 183 10.66 8.40 11.53
CA TRP A 183 9.92 7.24 11.07
C TRP A 183 8.46 7.26 11.55
N LYS A 184 8.23 7.72 12.78
CA LYS A 184 6.92 7.69 13.43
C LYS A 184 6.65 8.94 14.25
N MET A 185 5.46 9.49 14.06
CA MET A 185 4.92 10.61 14.82
C MET A 185 3.80 10.15 15.76
N SER A 186 3.51 10.94 16.80
CA SER A 186 2.32 10.80 17.63
C SER A 186 1.04 10.99 16.82
N MET A 187 -0.11 10.54 17.35
CA MET A 187 -1.41 10.60 16.64
C MET A 187 -1.80 12.03 16.21
N ASP A 188 -1.42 13.03 17.00
CA ASP A 188 -1.66 14.45 16.76
C ASP A 188 -0.52 15.16 16.00
N LEU A 189 0.50 14.42 15.56
CA LEU A 189 1.70 14.92 14.87
C LEU A 189 2.51 15.95 15.67
N SER A 190 2.35 16.02 17.00
CA SER A 190 3.06 17.00 17.84
C SER A 190 4.50 16.58 18.16
N VAL A 191 4.76 15.27 18.31
CA VAL A 191 6.07 14.76 18.72
C VAL A 191 6.50 13.52 17.92
N PRO A 192 7.81 13.33 17.69
CA PRO A 192 8.31 12.09 17.11
C PRO A 192 8.29 11.00 18.19
N LEU A 193 7.67 9.86 17.89
CA LEU A 193 7.69 8.67 18.74
C LEU A 193 8.90 7.78 18.44
N VAL A 194 9.33 7.77 17.18
CA VAL A 194 10.55 7.09 16.75
C VAL A 194 11.33 8.01 15.83
N SER A 195 12.43 8.55 16.36
CA SER A 195 13.25 9.58 15.70
C SER A 195 14.25 9.03 14.69
N SER A 196 14.39 7.71 14.55
CA SER A 196 15.18 7.12 13.47
C SER A 196 14.50 7.39 12.12
N GLU A 197 15.27 7.32 11.04
CA GLU A 197 14.73 7.43 9.69
C GLU A 197 14.27 6.05 9.21
N GLY A 198 13.06 5.94 8.67
CA GLY A 198 12.66 4.74 7.93
C GLY A 198 13.57 4.53 6.72
N ASN A 199 13.83 3.27 6.38
CA ASN A 199 14.65 2.95 5.21
C ASN A 199 13.97 3.43 3.92
N LEU A 200 12.68 3.06 3.77
CA LEU A 200 11.88 3.34 2.58
C LEU A 200 11.24 4.73 2.57
N ASP A 201 10.98 5.33 3.74
CA ASP A 201 10.21 6.58 3.85
C ASP A 201 10.67 7.68 2.85
N PRO A 202 11.98 7.94 2.62
CA PRO A 202 12.38 8.96 1.66
C PRO A 202 12.04 8.60 0.22
N ILE A 203 12.16 7.32 -0.15
CA ILE A 203 11.93 6.83 -1.51
C ILE A 203 10.42 6.76 -1.78
N ASP A 204 9.65 6.21 -0.85
CA ASP A 204 8.19 6.13 -0.93
C ASP A 204 7.57 7.53 -0.99
N GLY A 205 8.07 8.45 -0.18
CA GLY A 205 7.70 9.87 -0.22
C GLY A 205 8.02 10.50 -1.56
N PHE A 206 9.25 10.36 -2.04
CA PHE A 206 9.69 10.92 -3.33
C PHE A 206 8.82 10.44 -4.50
N VAL A 207 8.61 9.13 -4.61
CA VAL A 207 7.82 8.52 -5.69
C VAL A 207 6.35 8.89 -5.59
N THR A 208 5.75 8.71 -4.41
CA THR A 208 4.31 8.98 -4.22
C THR A 208 3.98 10.44 -4.50
N PHE A 209 4.76 11.39 -3.95
CA PHE A 209 4.49 12.82 -4.15
C PHE A 209 4.63 13.21 -5.62
N ARG A 210 5.58 12.62 -6.36
CA ARG A 210 5.69 12.81 -7.82
C ARG A 210 4.48 12.26 -8.57
N ILE A 211 3.96 11.10 -8.19
CA ILE A 211 2.73 10.52 -8.77
C ILE A 211 1.54 11.47 -8.54
N LEU A 212 1.34 11.95 -7.30
CA LEU A 212 0.28 12.90 -6.97
C LEU A 212 0.40 14.19 -7.79
N GLN A 213 1.62 14.73 -7.89
CA GLN A 213 1.91 15.94 -8.62
C GLN A 213 1.69 15.78 -10.14
N ALA A 214 2.06 14.63 -10.72
CA ALA A 214 1.79 14.33 -12.12
C ALA A 214 0.28 14.29 -12.39
N THR A 215 -0.49 13.58 -11.56
CA THR A 215 -1.95 13.53 -11.68
C THR A 215 -2.60 14.91 -11.51
N ALA A 216 -2.10 15.76 -10.60
CA ALA A 216 -2.58 17.13 -10.46
C ALA A 216 -2.30 18.01 -11.70
N ARG A 217 -1.14 17.83 -12.34
CA ARG A 217 -0.79 18.52 -13.61
C ARG A 217 -1.69 18.05 -14.75
N GLU A 218 -1.92 16.74 -14.89
CA GLU A 218 -2.85 16.16 -15.87
C GLU A 218 -4.26 16.75 -15.73
N ALA A 219 -4.72 16.91 -14.48
CA ALA A 219 -6.01 17.52 -14.16
C ALA A 219 -6.06 19.06 -14.30
N LYS A 220 -4.92 19.70 -14.61
CA LYS A 220 -4.75 21.17 -14.63
C LYS A 220 -5.06 21.86 -13.29
N ASP A 221 -4.91 21.14 -12.18
CA ASP A 221 -5.09 21.71 -10.84
C ASP A 221 -3.87 22.58 -10.45
N GLY A 222 -2.66 22.24 -10.93
CA GLY A 222 -1.43 23.03 -10.74
C GLY A 222 -0.28 22.25 -10.10
N GLU A 223 0.69 23.00 -9.58
CA GLU A 223 1.90 22.47 -8.93
C GLU A 223 1.88 22.79 -7.42
N PHE A 224 1.74 21.75 -6.60
CA PHE A 224 1.51 21.88 -5.15
C PHE A 224 2.57 21.23 -4.27
N LEU A 225 3.37 20.31 -4.81
CA LEU A 225 4.30 19.46 -4.04
C LEU A 225 5.77 19.64 -4.46
N VAL A 226 6.08 20.73 -5.16
CA VAL A 226 7.42 20.95 -5.74
C VAL A 226 8.49 21.03 -4.65
N GLU A 227 8.22 21.76 -3.57
CA GLU A 227 9.15 21.89 -2.44
C GLU A 227 9.31 20.56 -1.70
N GLU A 228 8.20 19.89 -1.41
CA GLU A 228 8.19 18.60 -0.71
C GLU A 228 8.96 17.51 -1.49
N ILE A 229 8.79 17.45 -2.81
CA ILE A 229 9.54 16.54 -3.68
C ILE A 229 11.05 16.87 -3.63
N ALA A 230 11.41 18.16 -3.63
CA ALA A 230 12.80 18.59 -3.53
C ALA A 230 13.42 18.22 -2.17
N ASP A 231 12.64 18.26 -1.09
CA ASP A 231 13.07 17.88 0.25
C ASP A 231 13.40 16.38 0.33
N TYR A 232 12.54 15.50 -0.19
CA TYR A 232 12.87 14.07 -0.29
C TYR A 232 14.13 13.83 -1.11
N LYS A 233 14.31 14.54 -2.23
CA LYS A 233 15.51 14.43 -3.06
C LYS A 233 16.78 14.80 -2.27
N ARG A 234 16.73 15.83 -1.41
CA ARG A 234 17.85 16.19 -0.51
C ARG A 234 18.10 15.10 0.54
N VAL A 235 17.06 14.49 1.10
CA VAL A 235 17.20 13.34 2.02
C VAL A 235 17.87 12.16 1.32
N MET A 236 17.42 11.79 0.12
CA MET A 236 18.01 10.71 -0.68
C MET A 236 19.48 11.00 -1.00
N ALA A 237 19.80 12.19 -1.49
CA ALA A 237 21.18 12.60 -1.79
C ALA A 237 22.09 12.56 -0.55
N ARG A 238 21.57 12.95 0.63
CA ARG A 238 22.31 12.89 1.89
C ARG A 238 22.62 11.44 2.30
N LYS A 239 21.67 10.52 2.11
CA LYS A 239 21.84 9.09 2.42
C LYS A 239 22.78 8.39 1.43
N GLY A 240 22.93 8.94 0.23
CA GLY A 240 23.79 8.40 -0.81
C GLY A 240 23.15 7.17 -1.44
N GLU A 241 23.95 6.12 -1.65
CA GLU A 241 23.41 4.83 -2.07
C GLU A 241 22.48 4.29 -1.00
N HIS A 242 21.19 4.15 -1.34
CA HIS A 242 20.17 3.69 -0.41
C HIS A 242 20.51 2.31 0.17
N PHE A 243 20.21 2.10 1.44
CA PHE A 243 20.39 0.80 2.07
C PHE A 243 19.34 -0.19 1.54
N VAL A 244 19.79 -1.38 1.16
CA VAL A 244 18.93 -2.48 0.71
C VAL A 244 18.91 -3.51 1.84
N SER A 245 17.73 -3.73 2.43
CA SER A 245 17.53 -4.67 3.53
C SER A 245 17.50 -6.12 3.03
N ASP A 246 17.77 -7.07 3.91
CA ASP A 246 17.53 -8.51 3.72
C ASP A 246 16.10 -8.95 4.09
N ASP A 247 15.25 -8.02 4.55
CA ASP A 247 13.85 -8.28 4.84
C ASP A 247 13.01 -8.37 3.56
N THR A 248 12.23 -9.44 3.44
CA THR A 248 11.45 -9.75 2.23
C THR A 248 10.36 -8.72 1.92
N LEU A 249 9.76 -8.11 2.97
CA LEU A 249 8.77 -7.05 2.76
C LEU A 249 9.46 -5.80 2.24
N ASP A 250 10.55 -5.39 2.90
CA ASP A 250 11.28 -4.16 2.56
C ASP A 250 11.81 -4.23 1.11
N LEU A 251 12.38 -5.37 0.70
CA LEU A 251 12.83 -5.63 -0.67
C LEU A 251 11.68 -5.53 -1.68
N GLY A 252 10.56 -6.18 -1.38
CA GLY A 252 9.39 -6.18 -2.26
C GLY A 252 8.78 -4.80 -2.43
N MET A 253 8.60 -4.08 -1.32
CA MET A 253 8.08 -2.71 -1.36
C MET A 253 9.07 -1.75 -2.01
N THR A 254 10.38 -1.92 -1.83
CA THR A 254 11.40 -1.15 -2.55
C THR A 254 11.31 -1.35 -4.06
N LEU A 255 11.20 -2.61 -4.52
CA LEU A 255 11.04 -2.93 -5.93
C LEU A 255 9.75 -2.31 -6.49
N TRP A 256 8.64 -2.42 -5.76
CA TRP A 256 7.40 -1.76 -6.13
C TRP A 256 7.52 -0.23 -6.13
N THR A 257 8.30 0.39 -5.27
CA THR A 257 8.46 1.86 -5.35
C THR A 257 9.37 2.24 -6.52
N ALA A 258 10.47 1.52 -6.73
CA ALA A 258 11.45 1.79 -7.79
C ALA A 258 10.88 1.58 -9.20
N HIS A 259 9.99 0.61 -9.42
CA HIS A 259 9.44 0.32 -10.76
C HIS A 259 8.70 1.53 -11.37
N TRP A 260 8.29 2.54 -10.61
CA TRP A 260 7.67 3.72 -11.23
C TRP A 260 8.61 4.51 -12.15
N PHE A 261 9.92 4.36 -11.95
CA PHE A 261 10.96 5.13 -12.63
C PHE A 261 12.16 4.27 -13.09
N ALA A 262 12.13 2.95 -12.90
CA ALA A 262 13.28 2.07 -13.19
C ALA A 262 13.67 2.04 -14.68
N ASP A 263 12.74 2.31 -15.59
CA ASP A 263 12.94 2.43 -17.03
C ASP A 263 13.34 3.85 -17.49
N LYS A 264 13.35 4.82 -16.57
CA LYS A 264 13.47 6.26 -16.87
C LYS A 264 14.63 6.95 -16.16
N GLU A 265 15.01 6.48 -14.97
CA GLU A 265 15.94 7.17 -14.08
C GLU A 265 16.95 6.21 -13.44
N ASP A 266 18.24 6.55 -13.52
CA ASP A 266 19.35 5.70 -13.07
C ASP A 266 19.26 5.32 -11.59
N TRP A 267 18.81 6.25 -10.72
CA TRP A 267 18.69 5.95 -9.28
C TRP A 267 17.71 4.79 -9.03
N ALA A 268 16.62 4.71 -9.79
CA ALA A 268 15.60 3.68 -9.65
C ALA A 268 16.07 2.36 -10.26
N SER A 269 16.71 2.41 -11.43
CA SER A 269 17.31 1.24 -12.08
C SER A 269 18.41 0.60 -11.23
N ASN A 270 19.30 1.41 -10.66
CA ASN A 270 20.38 0.96 -9.79
C ASN A 270 19.82 0.36 -8.49
N LEU A 271 18.82 0.99 -7.89
CA LEU A 271 18.15 0.47 -6.69
C LEU A 271 17.46 -0.87 -6.97
N ALA A 272 16.74 -0.99 -8.10
CA ALA A 272 16.10 -2.23 -8.50
C ALA A 272 17.12 -3.35 -8.78
N THR A 273 18.27 -3.02 -9.37
CA THR A 273 19.37 -3.98 -9.57
C THR A 273 19.92 -4.51 -8.25
N ARG A 274 20.17 -3.64 -7.27
CA ARG A 274 20.67 -4.06 -5.95
C ARG A 274 19.62 -4.87 -5.17
N CYS A 275 18.34 -4.55 -5.31
CA CYS A 275 17.26 -5.38 -4.75
C CYS A 275 17.21 -6.76 -5.42
N PHE A 276 17.44 -6.84 -6.74
CA PHE A 276 17.53 -8.12 -7.44
C PHE A 276 18.67 -8.98 -6.90
N GLU A 277 19.88 -8.40 -6.79
CA GLU A 277 21.06 -9.09 -6.24
C GLU A 277 20.79 -9.61 -4.82
N GLN A 278 20.18 -8.77 -3.97
CA GLN A 278 19.83 -9.17 -2.60
C GLN A 278 18.78 -10.29 -2.55
N LEU A 279 17.78 -10.28 -3.44
CA LEU A 279 16.81 -11.37 -3.56
C LEU A 279 17.45 -12.66 -4.09
N TYR A 280 18.35 -12.55 -5.06
CA TYR A 280 19.11 -13.69 -5.56
C TYR A 280 19.93 -14.33 -4.45
N ASP A 281 20.68 -13.53 -3.68
CA ASP A 281 21.42 -14.02 -2.51
C ASP A 281 20.50 -14.66 -1.48
N LEU A 282 19.34 -14.05 -1.21
CA LEU A 282 18.39 -14.56 -0.23
C LEU A 282 17.77 -15.90 -0.65
N PHE A 283 17.38 -16.04 -1.90
CA PHE A 283 16.62 -17.19 -2.39
C PHE A 283 17.50 -18.31 -2.94
N GLU A 284 18.55 -17.98 -3.70
CA GLU A 284 19.41 -18.98 -4.34
C GLU A 284 20.57 -19.40 -3.45
N ILE A 285 21.22 -18.46 -2.76
CA ILE A 285 22.39 -18.76 -1.92
C ILE A 285 21.96 -19.15 -0.50
N ASN A 286 21.18 -18.30 0.15
CA ASN A 286 20.73 -18.50 1.53
C ASN A 286 19.54 -19.44 1.66
N ARG A 287 19.01 -19.91 0.52
CA ARG A 287 17.92 -20.90 0.41
C ARG A 287 16.73 -20.54 1.30
N HIS A 288 16.38 -19.25 1.40
CA HIS A 288 15.33 -18.78 2.31
C HIS A 288 13.99 -19.49 2.09
N LEU A 289 13.59 -19.70 0.83
CA LEU A 289 12.34 -20.40 0.50
C LEU A 289 12.37 -21.89 0.85
N ALA A 290 13.54 -22.51 1.00
CA ALA A 290 13.66 -23.89 1.48
C ALA A 290 13.50 -24.02 3.01
N ARG A 291 13.46 -22.90 3.74
CA ARG A 291 13.23 -22.92 5.19
C ARG A 291 11.82 -23.37 5.51
N ASN A 292 11.66 -24.01 6.67
CA ASN A 292 10.34 -24.39 7.16
C ASN A 292 9.44 -23.15 7.27
N ILE A 293 8.23 -23.27 6.73
CA ILE A 293 7.26 -22.19 6.62
C ILE A 293 6.92 -21.52 7.96
N LYS A 294 7.05 -22.22 9.09
CA LYS A 294 6.82 -21.67 10.44
C LYS A 294 7.84 -20.60 10.86
N TYR A 295 8.98 -20.52 10.19
CA TYR A 295 10.02 -19.50 10.39
C TYR A 295 9.97 -18.39 9.33
N ARG A 296 8.97 -18.44 8.46
CA ARG A 296 8.73 -17.48 7.38
C ARG A 296 7.47 -16.69 7.72
N LEU A 297 7.36 -15.48 7.17
CA LEU A 297 6.21 -14.60 7.40
C LEU A 297 5.52 -14.31 6.07
N ALA A 298 4.33 -14.88 5.89
CA ALA A 298 3.58 -14.84 4.64
C ALA A 298 3.42 -13.42 4.07
N PHE A 299 2.91 -12.47 4.87
CA PHE A 299 2.69 -11.10 4.39
C PHE A 299 3.98 -10.40 3.93
N ARG A 300 5.14 -10.76 4.49
CA ARG A 300 6.43 -10.18 4.09
C ARG A 300 6.84 -10.70 2.72
N GLU A 301 6.75 -12.00 2.50
CA GLU A 301 7.06 -12.62 1.21
C GLU A 301 6.05 -12.25 0.11
N PHE A 302 4.77 -12.05 0.46
CA PHE A 302 3.80 -11.49 -0.47
C PHE A 302 4.16 -10.07 -0.90
N GLY A 303 4.79 -9.28 -0.03
CA GLY A 303 5.42 -8.01 -0.42
C GLY A 303 6.46 -8.19 -1.52
N THR A 304 7.34 -9.19 -1.38
CA THR A 304 8.29 -9.57 -2.44
C THR A 304 7.57 -9.90 -3.74
N CYS A 305 6.51 -10.72 -3.71
CA CYS A 305 5.74 -11.07 -4.90
C CYS A 305 5.16 -9.83 -5.60
N VAL A 306 4.68 -8.85 -4.84
CA VAL A 306 4.13 -7.59 -5.40
C VAL A 306 5.22 -6.84 -6.16
N GLY A 307 6.36 -6.58 -5.51
CA GLY A 307 7.48 -5.86 -6.14
C GLY A 307 8.06 -6.59 -7.34
N ALA A 308 8.36 -7.88 -7.17
CA ALA A 308 8.94 -8.72 -8.21
C ALA A 308 8.05 -8.77 -9.46
N GLN A 309 6.72 -8.94 -9.32
CA GLN A 309 5.82 -8.96 -10.46
C GLN A 309 5.66 -7.61 -11.14
N CYS A 310 5.69 -6.51 -10.39
CA CYS A 310 5.69 -5.16 -10.96
C CYS A 310 6.97 -4.90 -11.76
N GLN A 311 8.13 -5.30 -11.22
CA GLN A 311 9.43 -5.14 -11.88
C GLN A 311 9.60 -6.07 -13.10
N ALA A 312 9.12 -7.32 -13.03
CA ALA A 312 9.22 -8.29 -14.11
C ALA A 312 8.54 -7.83 -15.41
N GLN A 313 7.55 -6.94 -15.32
CA GLN A 313 6.85 -6.41 -16.49
C GLN A 313 7.55 -5.22 -17.14
N GLN A 314 8.53 -4.62 -16.47
CA GLN A 314 9.23 -3.43 -16.93
C GLN A 314 10.69 -3.68 -17.29
N THR A 315 11.35 -4.63 -16.63
CA THR A 315 12.75 -4.93 -16.90
C THR A 315 12.94 -5.35 -18.36
N THR A 316 13.97 -4.80 -19.00
CA THR A 316 14.40 -5.21 -20.35
C THR A 316 15.24 -6.48 -20.32
N ASP A 317 15.76 -6.84 -19.15
CA ASP A 317 16.47 -8.09 -18.89
C ASP A 317 15.47 -9.24 -18.71
N LYS A 318 15.43 -10.14 -19.70
CA LYS A 318 14.51 -11.27 -19.75
C LYS A 318 14.85 -12.34 -18.70
N GLU A 319 16.10 -12.50 -18.32
CA GLU A 319 16.51 -13.49 -17.32
C GLU A 319 16.03 -13.04 -15.95
N ARG A 320 16.26 -11.77 -15.59
CA ARG A 320 15.70 -11.19 -14.36
C ARG A 320 14.18 -11.28 -14.29
N ALA A 321 13.48 -11.07 -15.41
CA ALA A 321 12.02 -11.22 -15.46
C ALA A 321 11.56 -12.65 -15.14
N VAL A 322 12.30 -13.65 -15.63
CA VAL A 322 12.04 -15.07 -15.37
C VAL A 322 12.29 -15.39 -13.89
N ASP A 323 13.37 -14.90 -13.30
CA ASP A 323 13.70 -15.14 -11.89
C ASP A 323 12.65 -14.53 -10.95
N TYR A 324 12.27 -13.26 -11.18
CA TYR A 324 11.19 -12.62 -10.41
C TYR A 324 9.89 -13.40 -10.46
N LYS A 325 9.53 -13.92 -11.64
CA LYS A 325 8.33 -14.74 -11.80
C LYS A 325 8.48 -16.07 -11.06
N THR A 326 9.63 -16.72 -11.19
CA THR A 326 9.92 -18.01 -10.54
C THR A 326 9.83 -17.91 -9.02
N TRP A 327 10.46 -16.88 -8.42
CA TRP A 327 10.38 -16.64 -6.99
C TRP A 327 8.96 -16.31 -6.54
N SER A 328 8.23 -15.48 -7.31
CA SER A 328 6.85 -15.14 -6.99
C SER A 328 5.93 -16.37 -7.02
N ASP A 329 6.05 -17.20 -8.06
CA ASP A 329 5.26 -18.43 -8.21
C ASP A 329 5.60 -19.45 -7.12
N ALA A 330 6.88 -19.55 -6.71
CA ALA A 330 7.31 -20.41 -5.60
C ALA A 330 6.70 -19.96 -4.26
N ILE A 331 6.78 -18.66 -3.93
CA ILE A 331 6.16 -18.10 -2.71
C ILE A 331 4.66 -18.35 -2.70
N ILE A 332 3.96 -18.06 -3.81
CA ILE A 332 2.52 -18.28 -3.90
C ILE A 332 2.20 -19.77 -3.71
N THR A 333 2.94 -20.66 -4.35
CA THR A 333 2.74 -22.12 -4.26
C THR A 333 2.93 -22.63 -2.83
N ASP A 334 3.96 -22.17 -2.13
CA ASP A 334 4.24 -22.56 -0.74
C ASP A 334 3.11 -22.15 0.22
N TRP A 335 2.60 -20.93 0.06
CA TRP A 335 1.58 -20.38 0.97
C TRP A 335 0.14 -20.71 0.57
N ASP A 336 -0.13 -21.10 -0.68
CA ASP A 336 -1.48 -21.34 -1.19
C ASP A 336 -2.31 -22.29 -0.32
N PRO A 337 -1.78 -23.46 0.09
CA PRO A 337 -2.53 -24.39 0.93
C PRO A 337 -2.97 -23.75 2.24
N TYR A 338 -2.12 -22.91 2.85
CA TYR A 338 -2.41 -22.21 4.10
C TYR A 338 -3.40 -21.06 3.92
N MET A 339 -3.43 -20.44 2.74
CA MET A 339 -4.45 -19.45 2.41
C MET A 339 -5.81 -20.12 2.17
N GLN A 340 -5.83 -21.30 1.54
CA GLN A 340 -7.07 -22.04 1.28
C GLN A 340 -7.64 -22.72 2.54
N LEU A 341 -6.78 -23.17 3.45
CA LEU A 341 -7.15 -23.64 4.79
C LEU A 341 -7.57 -22.42 5.63
N THR A 342 -8.78 -21.92 5.38
CA THR A 342 -9.41 -20.91 6.22
C THR A 342 -9.44 -21.43 7.66
N ILE A 343 -8.80 -20.70 8.59
CA ILE A 343 -8.87 -20.93 10.04
C ILE A 343 -8.09 -22.19 10.50
N SER A 344 -6.78 -22.28 10.26
CA SER A 344 -5.91 -23.03 11.18
C SER A 344 -5.20 -22.03 12.09
N GLU A 345 -5.36 -22.21 13.40
CA GLU A 345 -5.09 -21.15 14.37
C GLU A 345 -3.61 -20.90 14.67
N ASP A 346 -2.71 -21.68 14.07
CA ASP A 346 -1.34 -21.82 14.59
C ASP A 346 -0.25 -21.17 13.74
N LEU A 347 -0.50 -20.83 12.47
CA LEU A 347 0.57 -20.42 11.53
C LEU A 347 0.63 -18.93 11.23
N THR A 348 -0.49 -18.21 11.40
CA THR A 348 -0.50 -16.75 11.35
C THR A 348 -1.10 -16.24 12.64
N PRO A 349 -0.33 -15.47 13.45
CA PRO A 349 -0.86 -14.82 14.64
C PRO A 349 -2.17 -14.12 14.30
N GLN A 350 -3.20 -14.26 15.14
CA GLN A 350 -4.55 -13.74 14.84
C GLN A 350 -4.52 -12.26 14.38
N GLY A 351 -3.65 -11.43 14.98
CA GLY A 351 -3.48 -10.03 14.60
C GLY A 351 -2.86 -9.77 13.22
N LEU A 352 -2.18 -10.75 12.61
CA LEU A 352 -1.54 -10.63 11.28
C LEU A 352 -2.37 -11.24 10.15
N ARG A 353 -3.50 -11.89 10.45
CA ARG A 353 -4.36 -12.50 9.43
C ARG A 353 -4.87 -11.47 8.41
N PRO A 354 -5.39 -10.28 8.80
CA PRO A 354 -5.95 -9.34 7.82
C PRO A 354 -4.91 -8.80 6.83
N ILE A 355 -3.74 -8.37 7.31
CA ILE A 355 -2.64 -7.91 6.44
C ILE A 355 -2.16 -9.03 5.51
N THR A 356 -2.06 -10.26 6.01
CA THR A 356 -1.65 -11.42 5.20
C THR A 356 -2.63 -11.66 4.04
N ARG A 357 -3.94 -11.52 4.29
CA ARG A 357 -4.98 -11.75 3.27
C ARG A 357 -4.97 -10.69 2.16
N VAL A 358 -4.88 -9.42 2.51
CA VAL A 358 -4.85 -8.35 1.50
C VAL A 358 -3.53 -8.34 0.71
N MET A 359 -2.41 -8.67 1.37
CA MET A 359 -1.10 -8.82 0.71
C MET A 359 -1.09 -10.04 -0.22
N TYR A 360 -1.70 -11.16 0.18
CA TYR A 360 -1.86 -12.33 -0.68
C TYR A 360 -2.69 -12.01 -1.93
N ALA A 361 -3.79 -11.28 -1.80
CA ALA A 361 -4.57 -10.83 -2.95
C ALA A 361 -3.70 -9.97 -3.89
N ALA A 362 -2.96 -8.99 -3.37
CA ALA A 362 -2.05 -8.17 -4.16
C ALA A 362 -0.90 -8.99 -4.80
N ALA A 363 -0.37 -10.00 -4.11
CA ALA A 363 0.61 -10.93 -4.64
C ALA A 363 0.03 -11.82 -5.75
N LEU A 364 -1.25 -12.21 -5.67
CA LEU A 364 -1.91 -12.86 -6.80
C LEU A 364 -2.04 -11.87 -7.95
N MET A 365 -2.51 -10.65 -7.75
CA MET A 365 -2.67 -9.71 -8.86
C MET A 365 -2.34 -8.30 -8.40
N PRO A 366 -1.14 -7.78 -8.71
CA PRO A 366 -0.78 -6.44 -8.23
C PRO A 366 -1.69 -5.35 -8.81
N GLY A 367 -2.25 -5.56 -10.02
CA GLY A 367 -3.34 -4.75 -10.57
C GLY A 367 -3.07 -3.24 -10.50
N ALA A 368 -3.87 -2.53 -9.70
CA ALA A 368 -3.79 -1.09 -9.49
C ALA A 368 -2.46 -0.58 -8.90
N LEU A 369 -1.56 -1.47 -8.42
CA LEU A 369 -0.19 -1.12 -8.00
C LEU A 369 0.74 -0.77 -9.16
N LYS A 370 0.33 -1.06 -10.40
CA LYS A 370 1.11 -0.80 -11.62
C LYS A 370 0.75 0.57 -12.22
N PRO A 371 1.63 1.14 -13.06
CA PRO A 371 1.26 2.24 -13.93
C PRO A 371 0.03 1.86 -14.76
N ILE A 372 -0.91 2.79 -14.88
CA ILE A 372 -2.02 2.64 -15.81
C ILE A 372 -1.43 2.93 -17.19
N ALA A 373 -1.52 1.99 -18.13
CA ALA A 373 -1.11 2.25 -19.50
C ALA A 373 -1.90 3.45 -20.03
N ASP A 374 -1.20 4.48 -20.47
CA ASP A 374 -1.84 5.56 -21.20
C ASP A 374 -2.36 4.96 -22.51
N HIS A 375 -3.67 5.06 -22.73
CA HIS A 375 -4.33 4.66 -23.97
C HIS A 375 -4.24 5.77 -25.01
#